data_AF-A0A7X9IKL7-F1
#
_entry.id   AF-A0A7X9IKL7-F1
#
_cell.length_a   1.000
_cell.length_b   1.000
_cell.length_c   1.000
_cell.angle_alpha   90.00
_cell.angle_beta   90.00
_cell.angle_gamma   90.00
#
_symmetry.space_group_name_H-M   'P 1'
#
loop_
_entity.id
_entity.type
_entity.pdbx_description
1 polymer ?
#
loop_
_entity_poly.entity_id
_entity_poly.type
_entity_poly.pdbx_seq_one_letter_code
_entity_poly.pdbx_strand_id
1 'polypeptide(L)'
;AVFAFGLLIASIFSATILPVASAFYVCQAFGFEAGIDKTVKEAPQFYALYSSILLISACIVLLPNAPLIRITLWSQILNGLLLPVVLLFMIVLINNEEIMGSYTNKKFNNLVGWTTVLVLGSLSLLLVFLLLL
;
A
#
# COMPACT_ATOMS: atom_id res chain seq x y z
N ALA A 1 -13.43 -17.76 -20.17
CA ALA A 1 -14.28 -16.57 -19.90
C ALA A 1 -14.17 -16.11 -18.45
N VAL A 2 -14.48 -16.96 -17.45
CA VAL A 2 -14.50 -16.57 -16.02
C VAL A 2 -13.14 -16.04 -15.53
N PHE A 3 -12.02 -16.66 -15.92
CA PHE A 3 -10.68 -16.17 -15.56
C PHE A 3 -10.39 -14.75 -16.07
N ALA A 4 -10.68 -14.48 -17.35
CA ALA A 4 -10.49 -13.16 -17.94
C ALA A 4 -11.38 -12.10 -17.29
N PHE A 5 -12.62 -12.46 -16.94
CA PHE A 5 -13.53 -11.57 -16.24
C PHE A 5 -13.06 -11.25 -14.81
N GLY A 6 -12.59 -12.27 -14.07
CA GLY A 6 -12.00 -12.08 -12.75
C GLY A 6 -10.74 -11.21 -12.78
N LEU A 7 -9.85 -11.44 -13.75
CA LEU A 7 -8.65 -10.63 -13.94
C LEU A 7 -8.99 -9.17 -14.27
N LEU A 8 -10.00 -8.94 -15.10
CA LEU A 8 -10.48 -7.60 -15.45
C LEU A 8 -10.99 -6.86 -14.21
N ILE A 9 -11.84 -7.50 -13.39
CA ILE A 9 -12.36 -6.88 -12.16
C ILE A 9 -11.23 -6.56 -11.18
N ALA A 10 -10.33 -7.52 -10.93
CA ALA A 10 -9.20 -7.32 -10.02
C ALA A 10 -8.29 -6.16 -10.49
N SER A 11 -8.06 -6.06 -11.81
CA SER A 11 -7.25 -4.99 -12.40
C SER A 11 -7.90 -3.61 -12.24
N ILE A 12 -9.21 -3.50 -12.50
CA ILE A 12 -9.96 -2.23 -12.32
C ILE A 12 -9.95 -1.82 -10.84
N PHE A 13 -10.18 -2.75 -9.92
CA PHE A 13 -10.17 -2.48 -8.49
C PHE A 13 -8.79 -1.97 -8.03
N SER A 14 -7.72 -2.64 -8.45
CA SER A 14 -6.35 -2.23 -8.14
C SER A 14 -6.00 -0.86 -8.75
N ALA A 15 -6.42 -0.60 -9.99
CA ALA A 15 -6.16 0.66 -10.68
C ALA A 15 -6.86 1.85 -10.01
N THR A 16 -8.01 1.64 -9.38
CA THR A 16 -8.74 2.71 -8.70
C THR A 16 -8.22 2.96 -7.28
N ILE A 17 -8.04 1.91 -6.48
CA ILE A 17 -7.77 2.08 -5.04
C ILE A 17 -6.34 2.52 -4.76
N LEU A 18 -5.37 1.97 -5.49
CA LEU A 18 -3.96 2.20 -5.19
C LEU A 18 -3.53 3.67 -5.42
N PRO A 19 -3.90 4.33 -6.53
CA PRO A 19 -3.57 5.73 -6.75
C PRO A 19 -4.34 6.66 -5.82
N VAL A 20 -5.60 6.33 -5.50
CA VAL A 20 -6.39 7.09 -4.52
C VAL A 20 -5.70 7.09 -3.16
N ALA A 21 -5.40 5.92 -2.61
CA ALA A 21 -4.74 5.80 -1.30
C ALA A 21 -3.38 6.50 -1.29
N SER A 22 -2.59 6.32 -2.36
CA SER A 22 -1.28 6.96 -2.49
C SER A 22 -1.38 8.49 -2.51
N ALA A 23 -2.30 9.04 -3.30
CA ALA A 23 -2.54 10.48 -3.35
C ALA A 23 -3.00 11.03 -1.99
N PHE A 24 -3.85 10.30 -1.27
CA PHE A 24 -4.28 10.67 0.07
C PHE A 24 -3.11 10.74 1.06
N TYR A 25 -2.29 9.70 1.12
CA TYR A 25 -1.16 9.66 2.05
C TYR A 25 -0.13 10.75 1.74
N VAL A 26 0.15 11.00 0.46
CA VAL A 26 1.06 12.08 0.05
C VAL A 26 0.46 13.44 0.43
N CYS A 27 -0.79 13.75 0.08
CA CYS A 27 -1.40 15.02 0.45
C CYS A 27 -1.45 15.22 1.97
N GLN A 28 -1.79 14.19 2.75
CA GLN A 28 -1.76 14.26 4.22
C GLN A 28 -0.35 14.51 4.77
N ALA A 29 0.68 13.85 4.21
CA ALA A 29 2.06 14.04 4.64
C ALA A 29 2.58 15.46 4.38
N PHE A 30 2.12 16.12 3.31
CA PHE A 30 2.47 17.50 2.99
C PHE A 30 1.51 18.55 3.58
N GLY A 31 0.50 18.13 4.34
CA GLY A 31 -0.48 19.04 4.96
C GLY A 31 -1.46 19.69 3.98
N PHE A 32 -1.59 19.12 2.77
CA PHE A 32 -2.52 19.60 1.75
C PHE A 32 -3.93 19.05 1.97
N GLU A 33 -4.94 19.81 1.55
CA GLU A 33 -6.34 19.37 1.58
C GLU A 33 -6.52 18.12 0.70
N ALA A 34 -6.90 17.01 1.34
CA ALA A 34 -7.05 15.70 0.71
C ALA A 34 -8.47 15.18 0.92
N GLY A 35 -9.15 14.80 -0.17
CA GLY A 35 -10.53 14.31 -0.08
C GLY A 35 -11.12 13.97 -1.44
N ILE A 36 -11.72 12.79 -1.59
CA ILE A 36 -12.61 12.47 -2.73
C ILE A 36 -13.88 13.34 -2.65
N ASP A 37 -14.23 13.79 -1.43
CA ASP A 37 -15.35 14.67 -1.13
C ASP A 37 -15.08 16.14 -1.52
N LYS A 38 -13.84 16.47 -1.91
CA LYS A 38 -13.44 17.82 -2.31
C LYS A 38 -13.44 17.97 -3.83
N THR A 39 -13.91 19.12 -4.30
CA THR A 39 -14.00 19.41 -5.74
C THR A 39 -12.59 19.56 -6.35
N VAL A 40 -12.43 19.27 -7.65
CA VAL A 40 -11.15 19.41 -8.40
C VAL A 40 -10.49 20.80 -8.26
N LYS A 41 -11.29 21.82 -7.93
CA LYS A 41 -10.82 23.19 -7.63
C LYS A 41 -10.39 23.42 -6.17
N GLU A 42 -10.89 22.63 -5.23
CA GLU A 42 -10.54 22.72 -3.80
C GLU A 42 -9.26 21.94 -3.49
N ALA A 43 -9.05 20.78 -4.15
CA ALA A 43 -7.86 19.95 -3.97
C ALA A 43 -7.14 19.66 -5.31
N PRO A 44 -6.62 20.69 -6.02
CA PRO A 44 -6.00 20.51 -7.33
C PRO A 44 -4.77 19.58 -7.27
N GLN A 45 -4.05 19.58 -6.14
CA GLN A 45 -2.87 18.74 -5.94
C GLN A 45 -3.23 17.25 -5.78
N PHE A 46 -4.35 16.93 -5.14
CA PHE A 46 -4.82 15.54 -5.00
C PHE A 46 -5.16 14.94 -6.37
N TYR A 47 -5.94 15.66 -7.18
CA TYR A 47 -6.31 15.20 -8.52
C TYR A 47 -5.12 15.18 -9.49
N ALA A 48 -4.19 16.12 -9.37
CA ALA A 48 -2.95 16.12 -10.15
C ALA A 48 -2.08 14.89 -9.80
N LEU A 49 -1.89 14.58 -8.52
CA LEU A 49 -1.16 13.40 -8.07
C LEU A 49 -1.86 12.12 -8.54
N TYR A 50 -3.16 11.97 -8.29
CA TYR A 50 -3.94 10.82 -8.74
C TYR A 50 -3.83 10.59 -10.25
N SER A 51 -4.08 11.64 -11.05
CA SER A 51 -4.02 11.56 -12.51
C SER A 51 -2.60 11.26 -12.99
N SER A 52 -1.57 11.88 -12.41
CA SER A 52 -0.18 11.62 -12.77
C SER A 52 0.25 10.18 -12.48
N ILE A 53 -0.13 9.61 -11.33
CA ILE A 53 0.15 8.21 -10.99
C ILE A 53 -0.48 7.27 -12.02
N LEU A 54 -1.74 7.52 -12.40
CA LEU A 54 -2.43 6.72 -13.42
C LEU A 54 -1.77 6.85 -14.80
N LEU A 55 -1.45 8.07 -15.23
CA LEU A 55 -0.90 8.35 -16.55
C LEU A 55 0.52 7.76 -16.70
N ILE A 56 1.36 7.89 -15.66
CA ILE A 56 2.69 7.29 -15.61
C ILE A 56 2.58 5.76 -15.64
N SER A 57 1.70 5.17 -14.81
CA SER A 57 1.51 3.72 -14.76
C SER A 57 1.04 3.16 -16.10
N ALA A 58 0.07 3.81 -16.75
CA ALA A 58 -0.43 3.43 -18.07
C ALA A 58 0.68 3.51 -19.14
N CYS A 59 1.48 4.56 -19.13
CA CYS A 59 2.60 4.75 -20.05
C CYS A 59 3.65 3.64 -19.91
N ILE A 60 4.01 3.27 -18.67
CA ILE A 60 4.97 2.18 -18.39
C ILE A 60 4.45 0.84 -18.90
N VAL A 61 3.14 0.57 -18.78
CA VAL A 61 2.54 -0.70 -19.23
C VAL A 61 2.42 -0.77 -20.76
N LEU A 62 2.23 0.37 -21.44
CA LEU A 62 2.12 0.46 -22.90
C LEU A 62 3.47 0.31 -23.64
N LEU A 63 4.60 0.34 -22.93
CA LEU A 63 5.94 0.23 -23.51
C LEU A 63 6.17 -1.19 -24.10
N PRO A 64 6.39 -1.32 -25.43
CA PRO A 64 6.64 -2.62 -26.04
C PRO A 64 7.97 -3.20 -25.53
N ASN A 65 7.97 -4.50 -25.19
CA ASN A 65 9.08 -5.25 -24.58
C ASN A 65 9.41 -4.90 -23.11
N ALA A 66 8.54 -4.21 -22.39
CA ALA A 66 8.73 -4.07 -20.94
C ALA A 66 8.71 -5.47 -20.27
N PRO A 67 9.68 -5.79 -19.40
CA PRO A 67 9.68 -7.07 -18.68
C PRO A 67 8.64 -7.02 -17.55
N LEU A 68 7.35 -7.09 -17.90
CA LEU A 68 6.22 -6.99 -16.94
C LEU A 68 6.38 -7.95 -15.76
N ILE A 69 6.78 -9.19 -16.03
CA ILE A 69 7.03 -10.20 -14.99
C ILE A 69 8.09 -9.70 -14.01
N ARG A 70 9.20 -9.14 -14.49
CA ARG A 70 10.27 -8.62 -13.64
C ARG A 70 9.78 -7.42 -12.82
N ILE A 71 9.03 -6.51 -13.43
CA ILE A 71 8.45 -5.34 -12.74
C ILE A 71 7.50 -5.79 -11.63
N THR A 72 6.61 -6.75 -11.92
CA THR A 72 5.69 -7.31 -10.93
C THR A 72 6.46 -7.98 -9.80
N LEU A 73 7.46 -8.82 -10.10
CA LEU A 73 8.25 -9.47 -9.05
C LEU A 73 8.95 -8.46 -8.13
N TRP A 74 9.60 -7.42 -8.69
CA TRP A 74 10.21 -6.37 -7.88
C TRP A 74 9.19 -5.62 -7.02
N SER A 75 8.02 -5.29 -7.57
CA SER A 75 6.95 -4.63 -6.84
C SER A 75 6.46 -5.50 -5.66
N GLN A 76 6.33 -6.81 -5.87
CA GLN A 76 5.95 -7.75 -4.81
C GLN A 76 7.04 -7.89 -3.74
N ILE A 77 8.31 -7.94 -4.13
CA ILE A 77 9.45 -7.96 -3.19
C ILE A 77 9.44 -6.68 -2.32
N LEU A 78 9.28 -5.51 -2.95
CA LEU A 78 9.21 -4.24 -2.24
C LEU A 78 8.00 -4.19 -1.29
N ASN A 79 6.83 -4.67 -1.74
CA ASN A 79 5.64 -4.76 -0.91
C ASN A 79 5.89 -5.66 0.33
N GLY A 80 6.48 -6.84 0.12
CA GLY A 80 6.83 -7.76 1.21
C GLY A 80 7.84 -7.17 2.20
N LEU A 81 8.78 -6.34 1.73
CA LEU A 81 9.75 -5.66 2.58
C LEU A 81 9.11 -4.55 3.43
N LEU A 82 8.17 -3.80 2.86
CA LEU A 82 7.48 -2.70 3.55
C LEU A 82 6.44 -3.19 4.56
N LEU A 83 5.84 -4.36 4.32
CA LEU A 83 4.78 -4.93 5.14
C LEU A 83 5.13 -5.06 6.64
N PRO A 84 6.27 -5.65 7.06
CA PRO A 84 6.63 -5.74 8.47
C PRO A 84 6.87 -4.38 9.12
N VAL A 85 7.43 -3.42 8.37
CA VAL A 85 7.65 -2.05 8.85
C VAL A 85 6.31 -1.39 9.18
N VAL A 86 5.36 -1.45 8.24
CA VAL A 86 4.01 -0.89 8.42
C VAL A 86 3.29 -1.56 9.59
N LEU A 87 3.35 -2.90 9.70
CA LEU A 87 2.71 -3.62 10.81
C LEU A 87 3.32 -3.27 12.18
N LEU A 88 4.63 -3.08 12.25
CA LEU A 88 5.31 -2.68 13.48
C LEU A 88 4.84 -1.29 13.93
N PHE A 89 4.77 -0.33 13.00
CA PHE A 89 4.22 1.00 13.32
C PHE A 89 2.75 0.90 13.73
N MET A 90 1.96 0.07 13.05
CA MET A 90 0.54 -0.11 13.36
C MET A 90 0.32 -0.68 14.77
N ILE A 91 1.09 -1.70 15.17
CA ILE A 91 0.93 -2.31 16.51
C ILE A 91 1.39 -1.36 17.62
N VAL A 92 2.46 -0.59 17.39
CA VAL A 92 2.92 0.43 18.32
C VAL A 92 1.88 1.52 18.50
N LEU A 93 1.26 1.98 17.39
CA LEU A 93 0.23 3.02 17.41
C LEU A 93 -1.04 2.55 18.15
N ILE A 94 -1.49 1.33 17.89
CA ILE A 94 -2.71 0.76 18.48
C ILE A 94 -2.51 0.44 19.98
N ASN A 95 -1.28 0.16 20.39
CA ASN A 95 -0.95 -0.09 21.79
C ASN A 95 -0.66 1.20 22.58
N ASN A 96 -0.60 2.37 21.91
CA ASN A 96 -0.39 3.64 22.59
C ASN A 96 -1.71 4.18 23.15
N GLU A 97 -1.83 4.20 24.48
CA GLU A 97 -3.01 4.70 25.19
C GLU A 97 -3.24 6.20 24.97
N GLU A 98 -2.20 7.00 24.69
CA GLU A 98 -2.36 8.42 24.38
C GLU A 98 -3.09 8.67 23.06
N ILE A 99 -2.99 7.73 22.11
CA ILE A 99 -3.56 7.85 20.75
C ILE A 99 -4.90 7.11 20.65
N MET A 100 -4.99 5.91 21.22
CA MET A 100 -6.19 5.06 21.17
C MET A 100 -7.15 5.26 22.35
N GLY A 101 -6.72 5.93 23.42
CA GLY A 101 -7.51 6.12 24.64
C GLY A 101 -7.96 4.78 25.23
N SER A 102 -9.27 4.59 25.37
CA SER A 102 -9.89 3.40 25.94
C SER A 102 -10.05 2.22 24.96
N TYR A 103 -9.71 2.38 23.69
CA TYR A 103 -9.81 1.35 22.64
C TYR A 103 -8.48 0.63 22.36
N THR A 104 -7.58 0.61 23.35
CA THR A 104 -6.29 -0.07 23.24
C THR A 104 -6.44 -1.57 23.10
N ASN A 105 -5.46 -2.19 22.44
CA ASN A 105 -5.52 -3.63 22.18
C ASN A 105 -5.43 -4.43 23.48
N LYS A 106 -6.42 -5.30 23.70
CA LYS A 106 -6.35 -6.28 24.81
C LYS A 106 -5.20 -7.26 24.58
N LYS A 107 -4.70 -7.87 25.67
CA LYS A 107 -3.56 -8.82 25.65
C LYS A 107 -3.66 -9.90 24.57
N PHE A 108 -4.85 -10.40 24.28
CA PHE A 108 -5.08 -11.40 23.22
C PHE A 108 -4.82 -10.85 21.81
N ASN A 109 -5.37 -9.67 21.49
CA ASN A 109 -5.16 -9.04 20.20
C ASN A 109 -3.70 -8.60 20.01
N ASN A 110 -3.04 -8.18 21.10
CA ASN A 110 -1.63 -7.85 21.07
C ASN A 110 -0.76 -9.10 20.80
N LEU A 111 -1.11 -10.26 21.37
CA LEU A 111 -0.41 -11.52 21.10
C LEU A 111 -0.54 -11.93 19.61
N VAL A 112 -1.75 -11.86 19.04
CA VAL A 112 -1.97 -12.18 17.62
C VAL A 112 -1.26 -11.17 16.71
N GLY A 113 -1.31 -9.88 17.05
CA GLY A 113 -0.61 -8.83 16.33
C GLY A 113 0.91 -9.03 16.32
N TRP A 114 1.52 -9.25 17.48
CA TRP A 114 2.96 -9.50 17.59
C TRP A 114 3.37 -10.79 16.89
N THR A 115 2.56 -11.85 16.98
CA THR A 115 2.82 -13.10 16.25
C THR A 115 2.83 -12.85 14.74
N THR A 116 1.85 -12.07 14.24
CA THR A 116 1.78 -11.71 12.81
C THR A 116 3.00 -10.89 12.38
N VAL A 117 3.41 -9.90 13.18
CA VAL A 117 4.63 -9.10 12.92
C VAL A 117 5.88 -9.97 12.89
N LEU A 118 6.03 -10.89 13.86
CA LEU A 118 7.18 -11.79 13.92
C LEU A 118 7.22 -12.77 12.76
N VAL A 119 6.10 -13.41 12.43
CA VAL A 119 6.01 -14.36 11.32
C VAL A 119 6.27 -13.65 10.01
N LEU A 120 5.54 -12.57 9.70
CA LEU A 120 5.71 -11.86 8.43
C LEU A 120 7.08 -11.17 8.35
N GLY A 121 7.58 -10.59 9.45
CA GLY A 121 8.93 -10.04 9.52
C GLY A 121 10.01 -11.09 9.26
N SER A 122 9.89 -12.27 9.85
CA SER A 122 10.82 -13.38 9.61
C SER A 122 10.79 -13.87 8.16
N LEU A 123 9.61 -14.00 7.56
CA LEU A 123 9.44 -14.37 6.15
C LEU A 123 10.04 -13.32 5.21
N SER A 124 9.79 -12.03 5.47
CA SER A 124 10.35 -10.94 4.67
C SER A 124 11.88 -10.88 4.80
N LEU A 125 12.43 -11.05 6.01
CA LEU A 125 13.89 -11.11 6.21
C LEU A 125 14.51 -12.31 5.51
N LEU A 126 13.87 -13.48 5.56
CA LEU A 126 14.31 -14.67 4.84
C LEU A 126 14.32 -14.44 3.32
N LEU A 127 13.28 -13.78 2.80
CA LEU A 127 13.22 -13.43 1.38
C LEU A 127 14.34 -12.49 0.96
N VAL A 128 14.65 -11.46 1.77
CA VAL A 128 15.79 -10.57 1.52
C VAL A 128 17.11 -11.32 1.60
N PHE A 129 17.28 -12.19 2.59
CA PHE A 129 18.48 -13.00 2.75
C PHE A 129 18.70 -13.93 1.55
N LEU A 130 17.65 -14.59 1.07
CA LEU A 130 17.67 -15.42 -0.13
C LEU A 130 17.99 -14.60 -1.39
N LEU A 131 17.48 -13.37 -1.49
CA LEU A 131 17.74 -12.48 -2.63
C LEU A 131 19.20 -12.00 -2.67
N LEU A 132 19.87 -11.95 -1.51
CA LEU A 132 21.23 -11.44 -1.36
C LEU A 132 22.30 -12.53 -1.54
N LEU A 133 21.93 -13.81 -1.44
CA LEU A 133 22.78 -14.99 -1.62
C LEU A 133 22.81 -15.46 -3.07
#